data_AF-A0A352AJA6-F1
#
_entry.id   AF-A0A352AJA6-F1
#
_cell.length_a   1.000
_cell.length_b   1.000
_cell.length_c   1.000
_cell.angle_alpha   90.00
_cell.angle_beta   90.00
_cell.angle_gamma   90.00
#
_symmetry.space_group_name_H-M   'P 1'
#
loop_
_entity.id
_entity.type
_entity.pdbx_description
1 polymer ?
#
loop_
_entity_poly.entity_id
_entity_poly.type
_entity_poly.pdbx_seq_one_letter_code
_entity_poly.pdbx_strand_id
1 'polypeptide(L)' 'EVEDTGPGISAEEINTIFEAFAQAEIGRKSAEGSGLGLAISQRFLKIMGGEITV' A
#
# COMPACT_ATOMS: atom_id res chain seq x y z
N GLU A 1 6.98 -6.75 11.96
CA GLU A 1 5.52 -6.87 12.12
C GLU A 1 4.97 -5.48 12.39
N VAL A 2 3.90 -5.10 11.69
CA VAL A 2 3.25 -3.79 11.81
C VAL A 2 1.75 -4.08 11.86
N GLU A 3 1.05 -3.45 12.80
CA GLU A 3 -0.40 -3.57 12.95
C GLU A 3 -1.04 -2.23 12.56
N ASP A 4 -2.05 -2.27 11.70
CA ASP A 4 -2.85 -1.09 11.34
C ASP A 4 -4.07 -1.00 12.26
N THR A 5 -4.30 0.17 12.84
CA THR A 5 -5.52 0.49 13.62
C THR A 5 -6.46 1.42 12.85
N GLY A 6 -6.18 1.63 11.56
CA GLY A 6 -6.97 2.45 10.67
C GLY A 6 -8.30 1.80 10.26
N PRO A 7 -9.06 2.46 9.37
CA PRO A 7 -10.34 1.97 8.86
C PRO A 7 -10.24 0.67 8.02
N GLY A 8 -9.02 0.16 7.77
CA GLY A 8 -8.77 -1.04 6.98
C GLY A 8 -8.82 -0.80 5.47
N ILE A 9 -8.62 -1.89 4.71
CA ILE A 9 -8.63 -1.90 3.24
C ILE A 9 -9.55 -3.05 2.80
N SER A 10 -10.33 -2.84 1.73
CA SER A 10 -11.19 -3.90 1.18
C SER A 10 -10.36 -5.02 0.54
N ALA A 11 -10.87 -6.26 0.55
CA ALA A 11 -10.16 -7.40 -0.03
C ALA A 11 -9.86 -7.23 -1.54
N GLU A 12 -10.71 -6.48 -2.24
CA GLU A 12 -10.53 -6.16 -3.66
C GLU A 12 -9.34 -5.22 -3.88
N GLU A 13 -9.13 -4.27 -2.97
CA GLU A 13 -8.05 -3.28 -3.04
C GLU A 13 -6.71 -3.84 -2.57
N ILE A 14 -6.68 -4.89 -1.73
CA ILE A 14 -5.43 -5.52 -1.25
C ILE A 14 -4.50 -5.90 -2.41
N ASN A 15 -5.06 -6.39 -3.53
CA ASN A 15 -4.26 -6.81 -4.68
C ASN A 15 -3.60 -5.64 -5.43
N THR A 16 -4.10 -4.41 -5.26
CA THR A 16 -3.64 -3.23 -5.99
C THR A 16 -2.86 -2.24 -5.13
N ILE A 17 -2.79 -2.42 -3.80
CA ILE A 17 -2.10 -1.47 -2.90
C ILE A 17 -0.60 -1.27 -3.21
N PHE A 18 0.03 -2.22 -3.90
CA PHE A 18 1.42 -2.14 -4.31
C PHE A 18 1.62 -1.56 -5.72
N GLU A 19 0.54 -1.26 -6.45
CA GLU A 19 0.61 -0.59 -7.75
C GLU A 19 0.95 0.90 -7.58
N ALA A 20 1.71 1.45 -8.52
CA ALA A 20 2.05 2.86 -8.49
C ALA A 20 0.80 3.72 -8.72
N PHE A 21 0.63 4.76 -7.89
CA PHE A 21 -0.52 5.67 -7.89
C PHE A 21 -1.85 5.04 -7.46
N ALA A 22 -1.84 3.77 -7.02
CA ALA A 22 -3.01 3.17 -6.42
C ALA A 22 -3.26 3.77 -5.04
N GLN A 23 -4.52 4.07 -4.77
CA GLN A 23 -4.99 4.56 -3.48
C GLN A 23 -6.30 3.85 -3.15
N ALA A 24 -6.37 3.31 -1.93
CA ALA A 24 -7.63 2.81 -1.40
C ALA A 24 -8.67 3.94 -1.33
N GLU A 25 -9.95 3.59 -1.34
CA GLU A 25 -11.06 4.54 -1.27
C GLU A 25 -10.88 5.60 -0.16
N ILE A 26 -10.37 5.20 1.01
CA ILE A 26 -10.11 6.09 2.14
C ILE A 26 -9.07 7.17 1.79
N GLY A 27 -7.96 6.79 1.15
CA GLY A 27 -6.90 7.74 0.75
C GLY A 27 -7.37 8.67 -0.37
N ARG A 28 -8.25 8.19 -1.26
CA ARG A 28 -8.88 9.04 -2.27
C ARG A 28 -9.84 10.06 -1.64
N LYS A 29 -10.58 9.67 -0.61
CA LYS A 29 -11.51 10.56 0.13
C LYS A 29 -10.78 11.65 0.90
N SER A 30 -9.59 11.38 1.46
CA SER A 30 -8.79 12.40 2.12
C SER A 30 -8.10 13.35 1.13
N ALA A 31 -8.02 12.97 -0.16
CA ALA A 31 -7.28 13.70 -1.21
C ALA A 31 -5.80 13.95 -0.84
N GLU A 32 -5.25 13.08 0.00
CA GLU A 32 -3.88 13.16 0.50
C GLU A 32 -3.01 12.03 -0.05
N GLY A 33 -1.75 12.36 -0.34
CA GLY A 33 -0.76 11.41 -0.84
C GLY A 33 -0.89 11.09 -2.34
N SER A 34 0.16 10.47 -2.88
CA SER A 34 0.28 10.16 -4.31
C SER A 34 0.07 8.68 -4.65
N GLY A 35 -0.19 7.82 -3.66
CA GLY A 35 -0.28 6.36 -3.86
C GLY A 35 1.04 5.69 -4.24
N LEU A 36 2.19 6.27 -3.88
CA LEU A 36 3.51 5.72 -4.25
C LEU A 36 4.23 4.97 -3.11
N GLY A 37 3.83 5.17 -1.86
CA GLY A 37 4.61 4.69 -0.69
C GLY A 37 4.81 3.17 -0.65
N LEU A 38 3.74 2.39 -0.80
CA LEU A 38 3.80 0.93 -0.78
C LEU A 38 4.52 0.36 -2.01
N ALA A 39 4.27 0.93 -3.20
CA ALA A 39 4.97 0.54 -4.44
C ALA A 39 6.50 0.72 -4.33
N ILE A 40 6.94 1.86 -3.78
CA ILE A 40 8.36 2.13 -3.53
C ILE A 40 8.93 1.15 -2.50
N SER A 41 8.20 0.91 -1.40
CA SER A 41 8.63 0.00 -0.33
C SER A 41 8.82 -1.44 -0.84
N GLN A 42 7.86 -1.95 -1.63
CA GLN A 42 7.97 -3.28 -2.24
C GLN A 42 9.19 -3.36 -3.17
N ARG A 43 9.48 -2.31 -3.94
CA ARG A 43 10.64 -2.28 -4.83
C ARG A 43 11.96 -2.34 -4.06
N PHE A 44 12.09 -1.60 -2.96
CA PHE A 44 13.28 -1.66 -2.12
C PHE A 44 13.47 -3.04 -1.51
N LEU A 45 12.40 -3.64 -0.97
CA LEU A 45 12.49 -4.99 -0.39
C LEU A 45 12.88 -6.03 -1.43
N LYS A 46 12.33 -5.98 -2.65
CA LYS A 46 12.74 -6.85 -3.75
C LYS A 46 14.24 -6.73 -4.08
N ILE A 47 14.79 -5.51 -4.10
CA ILE A 47 16.23 -5.27 -4.32
C ILE A 47 17.06 -5.86 -3.17
N MET A 48 16.52 -5.84 -1.96
CA MET A 48 17.15 -6.42 -0.76
C MET A 48 16.94 -7.94 -0.63
N GLY A 49 16.26 -8.59 -1.58
CA GLY A 49 15.94 -10.02 -1.52
C GLY A 49 14.85 -10.37 -0.50
N GLY A 50 14.09 -9.38 -0.03
CA GLY A 50 12.97 -9.54 0.88
C GLY A 50 11.61 -9.46 0.19
N GLU A 51 10.58 -9.73 0.98
CA GLU A 51 9.17 -9.71 0.58
C GLU A 51 8.36 -8.88 1.59
N ILE A 52 7.28 -8.25 1.12
CA ILE A 52 6.29 -7.56 1.95
C ILE A 52 4.92 -8.17 1.70
N THR A 53 4.22 -8.46 2.78
CA THR A 53 2.88 -9.05 2.79
C THR A 53 2.01 -8.29 3.79
N VAL A 54 0.69 -8.37 3.59
CA VAL A 54 -0.33 -7.75 4.43
C VAL A 54 -1.36 -8.78 4.85
#